data_AF-Q114U4-F1
#
_entry.id   AF-Q114U4-F1
#
_cell.length_a   1.000
_cell.length_b   1.000
_cell.length_c   1.000
_cell.angle_alpha   90.00
_cell.angle_beta   90.00
_cell.angle_gamma   90.00
#
_symmetry.space_group_name_H-M   'P 1'
#
loop_
_entity.id
_entity.type
_entity.pdbx_description
1 polymer ?
#
loop_
_entity_poly.entity_id
_entity_poly.type
_entity_poly.pdbx_seq_one_letter_code
_entity_poly.pdbx_strand_id
1 'polypeptide(L)'
;MLLQAIEIYKIALPENHPNIAVSLNNLAELYREQGKYEAAEPLLLQAVEIYKIALPENHPNIAVSLSNLAELYRAQGKYEAAEPLLLQAIEIYKIALPENHPNIAASLNNLAELYREQGKYEAAEPLLLQAIEIFKQSLGEEHPHTQKVQENYQIFLNDKNN
;
A
#
# COMPACT_ATOMS: atom_id res chain seq x y z
N MET A 1 10.10 -2.43 21.65
CA MET A 1 9.50 -1.07 21.65
C MET A 1 8.10 -1.06 21.01
N LEU A 2 7.90 -1.51 19.76
CA LEU A 2 6.57 -1.51 19.13
C LEU A 2 5.51 -2.34 19.86
N LEU A 3 5.86 -3.55 20.33
CA LEU A 3 4.94 -4.40 21.10
C LEU A 3 4.48 -3.74 22.41
N GLN A 4 5.41 -3.08 23.12
CA GLN A 4 5.10 -2.35 24.36
C GLN A 4 4.20 -1.14 24.10
N ALA A 5 4.39 -0.43 22.99
CA ALA A 5 3.52 0.69 22.61
C ALA A 5 2.08 0.22 22.35
N ILE A 6 1.89 -0.92 21.68
CA ILE A 6 0.55 -1.50 21.44
C ILE A 6 -0.14 -1.85 22.76
N GLU A 7 0.55 -2.49 23.71
CA GLU A 7 -0.02 -2.82 25.02
C GLU A 7 -0.40 -1.58 25.83
N ILE A 8 0.46 -0.56 25.85
CA ILE A 8 0.16 0.72 26.53
C ILE A 8 -1.07 1.38 25.90
N TYR A 9 -1.14 1.44 24.56
CA TYR A 9 -2.28 2.04 23.88
C TYR A 9 -3.58 1.28 24.08
N LYS A 10 -3.55 -0.07 24.10
CA LYS A 10 -4.74 -0.89 24.37
C LYS A 10 -5.31 -0.66 25.79
N ILE A 11 -4.47 -0.28 26.75
CA ILE A 11 -4.89 0.02 28.13
C ILE A 11 -5.36 1.48 28.26
N ALA A 12 -4.70 2.40 27.55
CA ALA A 12 -4.89 3.85 27.75
C ALA A 12 -5.92 4.50 26.81
N LEU A 13 -6.26 3.86 25.68
CA LEU A 13 -7.10 4.43 24.64
C LEU A 13 -8.33 3.56 24.39
N PRO A 14 -9.43 4.14 23.85
CA PRO A 14 -10.53 3.35 23.31
C PRO A 14 -10.01 2.32 22.31
N GLU A 15 -10.64 1.14 22.26
CA GLU A 15 -10.20 -0.01 21.45
C GLU A 15 -9.97 0.34 19.96
N ASN A 16 -10.71 1.33 19.46
CA ASN A 16 -10.65 1.79 18.07
C ASN A 16 -9.85 3.09 17.89
N HIS A 17 -8.92 3.42 18.78
CA HIS A 17 -8.13 4.65 18.60
C HIS A 17 -7.16 4.52 17.41
N PRO A 18 -7.12 5.49 16.46
CA PRO A 18 -6.29 5.43 15.25
C PRO A 18 -4.79 5.11 15.47
N ASN A 19 -4.20 5.60 16.56
CA ASN A 19 -2.80 5.29 16.92
C ASN A 19 -2.51 3.80 17.15
N ILE A 20 -3.53 3.00 17.53
CA ILE A 20 -3.39 1.54 17.63
C ILE A 20 -3.16 0.97 16.23
N ALA A 21 -3.96 1.39 15.24
CA ALA A 21 -3.80 0.96 13.85
C ALA A 21 -2.45 1.37 13.24
N VAL A 22 -1.94 2.57 13.54
CA VAL A 22 -0.56 2.96 13.16
C VAL A 22 0.47 1.95 13.66
N SER A 23 0.36 1.58 14.95
CA SER A 23 1.31 0.67 15.59
C SER A 23 1.21 -0.75 15.03
N LEU A 24 -0.01 -1.20 14.72
CA LEU A 24 -0.27 -2.50 14.10
C LEU A 24 0.31 -2.58 12.68
N ASN A 25 0.11 -1.55 11.85
CA ASN A 25 0.69 -1.48 10.52
C ASN A 25 2.23 -1.57 10.57
N ASN A 26 2.86 -0.80 11.45
CA ASN A 26 4.33 -0.81 11.58
C ASN A 26 4.86 -2.16 12.07
N LEU A 27 4.15 -2.83 12.98
CA LEU A 27 4.54 -4.18 13.44
C LEU A 27 4.35 -5.22 12.34
N ALA A 28 3.27 -5.11 11.55
CA ALA A 28 3.04 -5.99 10.42
C ALA A 28 4.11 -5.84 9.34
N GLU A 29 4.52 -4.60 9.04
CA GLU A 29 5.63 -4.29 8.12
C GLU A 29 6.91 -5.02 8.56
N LEU A 30 7.26 -4.91 9.85
CA LEU A 30 8.43 -5.58 10.42
C LEU A 30 8.35 -7.12 10.31
N TYR A 31 7.16 -7.69 10.47
CA TYR A 31 6.95 -9.13 10.27
C TYR A 31 7.02 -9.53 8.80
N ARG A 32 6.48 -8.71 7.89
CA ARG A 32 6.57 -8.92 6.44
C ARG A 32 8.03 -8.94 5.97
N GLU A 33 8.85 -7.99 6.43
CA GLU A 33 10.29 -7.94 6.12
C GLU A 33 11.06 -9.17 6.62
N GLN A 34 10.57 -9.82 7.67
CA GLN A 34 11.12 -11.07 8.21
C GLN A 34 10.53 -12.33 7.53
N GLY A 35 9.66 -12.18 6.53
CA GLY A 35 8.94 -13.28 5.90
C GLY A 35 7.89 -13.95 6.79
N LYS A 36 7.50 -13.32 7.90
CA LYS A 36 6.50 -13.84 8.86
C LYS A 36 5.10 -13.40 8.47
N TYR A 37 4.64 -13.83 7.30
CA TYR A 37 3.41 -13.32 6.71
C TYR A 37 2.15 -13.67 7.52
N GLU A 38 2.11 -14.86 8.12
CA GLU A 38 1.00 -15.33 8.96
C GLU A 38 0.86 -14.51 10.25
N ALA A 39 1.96 -13.92 10.73
CA ALA A 39 1.94 -13.03 11.89
C ALA A 39 1.56 -11.59 11.51
N ALA A 40 1.84 -11.16 10.28
CA ALA A 40 1.54 -9.82 9.78
C ALA A 40 0.06 -9.64 9.40
N GLU A 41 -0.54 -10.66 8.76
CA GLU A 41 -1.90 -10.62 8.24
C GLU A 41 -2.97 -10.19 9.28
N PRO A 42 -3.07 -10.82 10.47
CA PRO A 42 -4.08 -10.43 11.46
C PRO A 42 -3.88 -9.00 11.99
N LEU A 43 -2.64 -8.49 12.00
CA LEU A 43 -2.35 -7.12 12.45
C LEU A 43 -2.86 -6.09 11.44
N LEU A 44 -2.65 -6.33 10.15
CA LEU A 44 -3.15 -5.45 9.08
C LEU A 44 -4.68 -5.48 8.99
N LEU A 45 -5.29 -6.66 9.11
CA LEU A 45 -6.75 -6.79 9.18
C LEU A 45 -7.32 -5.97 10.35
N GLN A 46 -6.71 -6.08 11.54
CA GLN A 46 -7.12 -5.31 12.71
C GLN A 46 -6.93 -3.80 12.50
N ALA A 47 -5.83 -3.38 11.86
CA ALA A 47 -5.58 -1.96 11.56
C ALA A 47 -6.61 -1.37 10.60
N VAL A 48 -6.97 -2.11 9.54
CA VAL A 48 -8.03 -1.72 8.59
C VAL A 48 -9.36 -1.53 9.32
N GLU A 49 -9.73 -2.47 10.19
CA GLU A 49 -11.00 -2.41 10.93
C GLU A 49 -11.05 -1.21 11.88
N ILE A 50 -9.99 -0.99 12.66
CA ILE A 50 -9.88 0.16 13.56
C ILE A 50 -10.05 1.47 12.79
N TYR A 51 -9.37 1.63 11.65
CA TYR A 51 -9.51 2.85 10.86
C TYR A 51 -10.90 3.02 10.26
N LYS A 52 -11.54 1.95 9.78
CA LYS A 52 -12.92 2.01 9.25
C LYS A 52 -13.93 2.43 10.33
N ILE A 53 -13.72 2.03 11.58
CA ILE A 53 -14.59 2.44 12.70
C ILE A 53 -14.29 3.89 13.13
N ALA A 54 -13.02 4.26 13.17
CA ALA A 54 -12.57 5.50 13.82
C ALA A 54 -12.56 6.73 12.92
N LEU A 55 -12.55 6.54 11.60
CA LEU A 55 -12.31 7.61 10.63
C LEU A 55 -13.44 7.69 9.58
N PRO A 56 -13.60 8.84 8.91
CA PRO A 56 -14.48 8.93 7.75
C PRO A 56 -14.09 7.91 6.67
N GLU A 57 -15.09 7.44 5.91
CA GLU A 57 -14.95 6.35 4.91
C GLU A 57 -13.80 6.54 3.91
N ASN A 58 -13.53 7.79 3.52
CA ASN A 58 -12.46 8.14 2.56
C ASN A 58 -11.20 8.68 3.24
N HIS A 59 -10.95 8.37 4.51
CA HIS A 59 -9.74 8.86 5.16
C HIS A 59 -8.48 8.17 4.60
N PRO A 60 -7.41 8.91 4.21
CA PRO A 60 -6.19 8.36 3.62
C PRO A 60 -5.54 7.20 4.40
N ASN A 61 -5.59 7.21 5.74
CA ASN A 61 -5.06 6.11 6.57
C ASN A 61 -5.74 4.75 6.33
N ILE A 62 -7.01 4.73 5.91
CA ILE A 62 -7.69 3.50 5.50
C ILE A 62 -6.98 2.93 4.27
N ALA A 63 -6.72 3.78 3.27
CA ALA A 63 -6.01 3.39 2.05
C ALA A 63 -4.56 2.92 2.32
N VAL A 64 -3.84 3.55 3.24
CA VAL A 64 -2.50 3.06 3.67
C VAL A 64 -2.58 1.60 4.13
N SER A 65 -3.54 1.28 5.00
CA SER A 65 -3.65 -0.06 5.58
C SER A 65 -4.11 -1.11 4.57
N LEU A 66 -5.00 -0.72 3.65
CA LEU A 66 -5.40 -1.56 2.52
C LEU A 66 -4.22 -1.87 1.59
N SER A 67 -3.40 -0.87 1.26
CA SER A 67 -2.20 -1.06 0.45
C SER A 67 -1.20 -1.99 1.12
N ASN A 68 -0.94 -1.85 2.42
CA ASN A 68 -0.04 -2.76 3.14
C ASN A 68 -0.56 -4.21 3.17
N LEU A 69 -1.86 -4.39 3.36
CA LEU A 69 -2.48 -5.73 3.30
C LEU A 69 -2.38 -6.33 1.91
N ALA A 70 -2.57 -5.52 0.86
CA ALA A 70 -2.40 -5.95 -0.52
C ALA A 70 -0.96 -6.34 -0.83
N GLU A 71 0.04 -5.58 -0.37
CA GLU A 71 1.45 -5.93 -0.53
C GLU A 71 1.80 -7.25 0.18
N LEU A 72 1.25 -7.48 1.37
CA LEU A 72 1.40 -8.73 2.08
C LEU A 72 0.83 -9.92 1.28
N TYR A 73 -0.34 -9.76 0.67
CA TYR A 73 -0.94 -10.78 -0.19
C TYR A 73 -0.18 -10.98 -1.49
N ARG A 74 0.29 -9.90 -2.12
CA ARG A 74 1.14 -9.95 -3.32
C ARG A 74 2.44 -10.73 -3.04
N ALA A 75 3.09 -10.46 -1.90
CA ALA A 75 4.30 -11.18 -1.48
C ALA A 75 4.07 -12.69 -1.24
N GLN A 76 2.82 -13.11 -1.01
CA GLN A 76 2.41 -14.51 -0.88
C GLN A 76 1.87 -15.11 -2.19
N GLY A 77 1.87 -14.35 -3.30
CA GLY A 77 1.26 -14.77 -4.57
C GLY A 77 -0.27 -14.80 -4.56
N LYS A 78 -0.92 -14.23 -3.54
CA LYS A 78 -2.38 -14.15 -3.41
C LYS A 78 -2.94 -12.95 -4.18
N TYR A 79 -2.72 -12.91 -5.50
CA TYR A 79 -3.01 -11.73 -6.31
C TYR A 79 -4.49 -11.35 -6.34
N GLU A 80 -5.39 -12.33 -6.37
CA GLU A 80 -6.85 -12.12 -6.39
C GLU A 80 -7.36 -11.47 -5.10
N ALA A 81 -6.66 -11.67 -3.98
CA ALA A 81 -6.97 -11.02 -2.71
C ALA A 81 -6.38 -9.61 -2.61
N ALA A 82 -5.24 -9.35 -3.29
CA ALA A 82 -4.54 -8.07 -3.25
C ALA A 82 -5.16 -7.03 -4.20
N GLU A 83 -5.58 -7.42 -5.40
CA GLU A 83 -6.14 -6.52 -6.42
C GLU A 83 -7.30 -5.64 -5.91
N PRO A 84 -8.38 -6.18 -5.31
CA PRO A 84 -9.50 -5.34 -4.84
C PRO A 84 -9.09 -4.35 -3.74
N LEU A 85 -8.09 -4.69 -2.92
CA LEU A 85 -7.60 -3.81 -1.86
C LEU A 85 -6.85 -2.60 -2.44
N LEU A 86 -6.01 -2.81 -3.46
CA LEU A 86 -5.32 -1.72 -4.15
C LEU A 86 -6.30 -0.82 -4.90
N LEU A 87 -7.29 -1.39 -5.57
CA LEU A 87 -8.35 -0.62 -6.24
C LEU A 87 -9.12 0.25 -5.24
N GLN A 88 -9.49 -0.31 -4.09
CA GLN A 88 -10.15 0.45 -3.03
C GLN A 88 -9.25 1.56 -2.46
N ALA A 89 -7.96 1.28 -2.24
CA ALA A 89 -7.01 2.28 -1.74
C ALA A 89 -6.84 3.45 -2.73
N ILE A 90 -6.74 3.16 -4.03
CA ILE A 90 -6.66 4.17 -5.09
C ILE A 90 -7.92 5.05 -5.09
N GLU A 91 -9.10 4.46 -4.97
CA GLU A 91 -10.36 5.22 -4.96
C GLU A 91 -10.45 6.17 -3.76
N ILE A 92 -10.13 5.66 -2.57
CA ILE A 92 -10.08 6.48 -1.35
C ILE A 92 -9.11 7.65 -1.53
N TYR A 93 -7.90 7.41 -2.05
CA TYR A 93 -6.93 8.49 -2.27
C TYR A 93 -7.39 9.50 -3.31
N LYS A 94 -8.02 9.07 -4.41
CA LYS A 94 -8.57 9.98 -5.44
C LYS A 94 -9.68 10.89 -4.90
N ILE A 95 -10.47 10.41 -3.94
CA ILE A 95 -11.49 11.21 -3.27
C ILE A 95 -10.85 12.18 -2.27
N ALA A 96 -9.85 11.73 -1.52
CA ALA A 96 -9.35 12.44 -0.36
C ALA A 96 -8.19 13.41 -0.63
N LEU A 97 -7.47 13.24 -1.75
CA LEU A 97 -6.23 13.93 -2.04
C LEU A 97 -6.26 14.59 -3.43
N PRO A 98 -5.41 15.62 -3.67
CA PRO A 98 -5.20 16.14 -5.01
C PRO A 98 -4.76 15.05 -6.00
N GLU A 99 -5.15 15.19 -7.27
CA GLU A 99 -4.90 14.19 -8.31
C GLU A 99 -3.41 13.83 -8.50
N ASN A 100 -2.51 14.79 -8.23
CA ASN A 100 -1.07 14.61 -8.32
C ASN A 100 -0.41 14.18 -6.99
N HIS A 101 -1.17 13.66 -6.02
CA HIS A 101 -0.59 13.28 -4.74
C HIS A 101 0.28 12.01 -4.84
N PRO A 102 1.51 11.98 -4.27
CA PRO A 102 2.42 10.83 -4.32
C PRO A 102 1.81 9.48 -3.89
N ASN A 103 0.91 9.47 -2.90
CA ASN A 103 0.23 8.24 -2.46
C ASN A 103 -0.63 7.58 -3.55
N ILE A 104 -1.20 8.37 -4.46
CA ILE A 104 -1.92 7.84 -5.63
C ILE A 104 -0.92 7.12 -6.53
N ALA A 105 0.21 7.75 -6.82
CA ALA A 105 1.29 7.16 -7.64
C ALA A 105 1.84 5.87 -7.04
N ALA A 106 2.08 5.83 -5.72
CA ALA A 106 2.54 4.63 -5.03
C ALA A 106 1.55 3.47 -5.18
N SER A 107 0.25 3.74 -5.02
CA SER A 107 -0.80 2.72 -5.13
C SER A 107 -0.97 2.23 -6.57
N LEU A 108 -0.86 3.12 -7.57
CA LEU A 108 -0.85 2.77 -8.98
C LEU A 108 0.35 1.88 -9.34
N ASN A 109 1.55 2.24 -8.87
CA ASN A 109 2.75 1.41 -9.04
C ASN A 109 2.55 0.01 -8.44
N ASN A 110 1.97 -0.09 -7.25
CA ASN A 110 1.74 -1.38 -6.60
C ASN A 110 0.75 -2.26 -7.36
N LEU A 111 -0.31 -1.66 -7.92
CA LEU A 111 -1.26 -2.38 -8.78
C LEU A 111 -0.63 -2.82 -10.09
N ALA A 112 0.24 -1.98 -10.67
CA ALA A 112 0.97 -2.32 -11.88
C ALA A 112 1.94 -3.49 -11.66
N GLU A 113 2.68 -3.49 -10.54
CA GLU A 113 3.56 -4.60 -10.17
C GLU A 113 2.77 -5.90 -9.95
N LEU A 114 1.59 -5.81 -9.32
CA LEU A 114 0.69 -6.97 -9.18
C LEU A 114 0.24 -7.52 -10.54
N TYR A 115 -0.03 -6.66 -11.52
CA TYR A 115 -0.37 -7.10 -12.87
C TYR A 115 0.85 -7.64 -13.65
N ARG A 116 2.02 -7.01 -13.50
CA ARG A 116 3.28 -7.48 -14.11
C ARG A 116 3.62 -8.90 -13.65
N GLU A 117 3.51 -9.17 -12.35
CA GLU A 117 3.79 -10.50 -11.78
C GLU A 117 2.81 -11.59 -12.27
N GLN A 118 1.65 -11.19 -12.77
CA GLN A 118 0.67 -12.08 -13.41
C GLN A 118 0.80 -12.15 -14.94
N GLY A 119 1.77 -11.46 -15.53
CA GLY A 119 1.92 -11.34 -16.99
C GLY A 119 0.84 -10.49 -17.67
N LYS A 120 0.05 -9.72 -16.91
CA LYS A 120 -1.02 -8.84 -17.42
C LYS A 120 -0.43 -7.50 -17.87
N TYR A 121 0.47 -7.52 -18.85
CA TYR A 121 1.28 -6.35 -19.19
C TYR A 121 0.49 -5.17 -19.73
N GLU A 122 -0.58 -5.42 -20.49
CA GLU A 122 -1.46 -4.40 -21.04
C GLU A 122 -2.20 -3.62 -19.94
N ALA A 123 -2.46 -4.25 -18.80
CA ALA A 123 -3.06 -3.60 -17.65
C ALA A 123 -2.03 -2.85 -16.78
N ALA A 124 -0.78 -3.33 -16.73
CA ALA A 124 0.29 -2.74 -15.91
C ALA A 124 0.87 -1.45 -16.51
N GLU A 125 1.11 -1.42 -17.83
CA GLU A 125 1.79 -0.31 -18.52
C GLU A 125 1.18 1.08 -18.27
N PRO A 126 -0.14 1.29 -18.47
CA PRO A 126 -0.73 2.62 -18.26
C PRO A 126 -0.63 3.08 -16.79
N LEU A 127 -0.67 2.14 -15.84
CA LEU A 127 -0.57 2.44 -14.41
C LEU A 127 0.85 2.90 -14.03
N LEU A 128 1.89 2.23 -14.57
CA LEU A 128 3.28 2.65 -14.37
C LEU A 128 3.55 4.03 -14.97
N LEU A 129 3.09 4.28 -16.19
CA LEU A 129 3.25 5.58 -16.85
C LEU A 129 2.57 6.70 -16.04
N GLN A 130 1.35 6.45 -15.55
CA GLN A 130 0.64 7.40 -14.70
C GLN A 130 1.36 7.64 -13.36
N ALA A 131 1.86 6.59 -12.71
CA ALA A 131 2.62 6.71 -11.48
C ALA A 131 3.92 7.52 -11.66
N ILE A 132 4.64 7.29 -12.75
CA ILE A 132 5.84 8.06 -13.12
C ILE A 132 5.49 9.55 -13.25
N GLU A 133 4.44 9.89 -14.01
CA GLU A 133 4.06 11.28 -14.23
C GLU A 133 3.71 11.98 -12.91
N ILE A 134 2.90 11.34 -12.06
CA ILE A 134 2.52 11.93 -10.78
C ILE A 134 3.74 12.12 -9.87
N PHE A 135 4.63 11.14 -9.74
CA PHE A 135 5.83 11.28 -8.93
C PHE A 135 6.76 12.38 -9.44
N LYS A 136 6.97 12.47 -10.76
CA LYS A 136 7.75 13.55 -11.38
C LYS A 136 7.18 14.93 -11.06
N GLN A 137 5.87 15.10 -11.24
CA GLN A 137 5.21 16.39 -10.98
C GLN A 137 5.22 16.78 -9.50
N SER A 138 5.07 15.82 -8.60
CA SER A 138 4.89 16.08 -7.17
C SER A 138 6.20 16.16 -6.38
N LEU A 139 7.20 15.35 -6.75
CA LEU A 139 8.45 15.19 -5.99
C LEU A 139 9.70 15.57 -6.80
N GLY A 140 9.60 15.68 -8.12
CA GLY A 140 10.71 15.92 -9.03
C GLY A 140 11.41 14.64 -9.52
N GLU A 141 12.22 14.78 -10.56
CA GLU A 141 12.89 13.66 -11.27
C GLU A 141 13.86 12.88 -10.37
N GLU A 142 14.67 13.60 -9.58
CA GLU A 142 15.74 13.02 -8.76
C GLU A 142 15.24 12.42 -7.43
N HIS A 143 13.92 12.48 -7.16
CA HIS A 143 13.38 11.94 -5.92
C HIS A 143 13.46 10.41 -5.90
N PRO A 144 13.85 9.77 -4.78
CA PRO A 144 13.99 8.31 -4.69
C PRO A 144 12.74 7.52 -5.14
N HIS A 145 11.54 8.00 -4.84
CA HIS A 145 10.30 7.37 -5.32
C HIS A 145 10.10 7.48 -6.83
N THR A 146 10.48 8.61 -7.44
CA THR A 146 10.43 8.80 -8.90
C THR A 146 11.41 7.84 -9.58
N GLN A 147 12.64 7.77 -9.09
CA GLN A 147 13.65 6.82 -9.57
C GLN A 147 13.17 5.38 -9.42
N LYS A 148 12.55 5.05 -8.27
CA LYS A 148 12.09 3.70 -8.02
C LYS A 148 10.99 3.24 -8.99
N VAL A 149 10.01 4.09 -9.29
CA VAL A 149 8.96 3.73 -10.26
C VAL A 149 9.52 3.62 -11.69
N GLN A 150 10.56 4.38 -12.02
CA GLN A 150 11.25 4.27 -13.31
C GLN A 150 12.04 2.95 -13.42
N GLU A 151 12.70 2.52 -12.34
CA GLU A 151 13.31 1.19 -12.27
C GLU A 151 12.27 0.09 -12.48
N ASN A 152 11.12 0.17 -11.79
CA ASN A 152 10.03 -0.81 -11.94
C ASN A 152 9.52 -0.83 -13.39
N TYR A 153 9.41 0.33 -14.04
CA TYR A 153 9.05 0.41 -15.45
C TYR A 153 10.09 -0.23 -16.38
N GLN A 154 11.38 -0.09 -16.07
CA GLN A 154 12.42 -0.77 -16.84
C GLN A 154 12.38 -2.30 -16.67
N ILE A 155 12.08 -2.79 -15.45
CA ILE A 155 11.84 -4.22 -15.18
C ILE A 155 10.63 -4.71 -15.99
N PHE A 156 9.52 -3.97 -15.94
CA PHE A 156 8.33 -4.23 -16.74
C PHE A 156 8.63 -4.38 -18.23
N LEU A 157 9.42 -3.47 -18.82
CA LEU A 157 9.82 -3.55 -20.23
C LEU A 157 10.64 -4.80 -20.53
N ASN A 158 11.49 -5.24 -19.60
CA ASN A 158 12.26 -6.47 -19.79
C ASN A 158 11.33 -7.69 -19.75
N ASP A 159 10.41 -7.75 -18.79
CA ASP A 159 9.48 -8.88 -18.62
C ASP A 159 8.49 -8.99 -19.79
N LYS A 160 8.01 -7.86 -20.31
CA LYS A 160 7.08 -7.81 -21.46
C LYS A 160 7.71 -8.31 -22.77
N ASN A 161 9.02 -8.15 -22.92
CA ASN A 161 9.74 -8.42 -24.17
C ASN A 161 10.46 -9.78 -24.19
N ASN A 162 10.41 -10.55 -23.09
CA ASN A 162 10.94 -11.91 -22.99
C ASN A 162 9.83 -12.94 -23.06
#